data_AF-X0ZZW8-F1
#
_entry.id   AF-X0ZZW8-F1
#
_cell.length_a   1.000
_cell.length_b   1.000
_cell.length_c   1.000
_cell.angle_alpha   90.00
_cell.angle_beta   90.00
_cell.angle_gamma   90.00
#
_symmetry.space_group_name_H-M   'P 1'
#
loop_
_entity.id
_entity.type
_entity.pdbx_description
1 polymer ?
#
loop_
_entity_poly.entity_id
_entity_poly.type
_entity_poly.pdbx_seq_one_letter_code
_entity_poly.pdbx_strand_id
1 'polypeptide(L)' 'MKKRIAVFASGFGSNLQALIDYNNKYGLNGDIVLVFSNNKDAFALVRAKKNNIKAVFMDPTRYSSREKYDS' A
#
# COMPACT_ATOMS: atom_id res chain seq x y z
N MET A 1 4.23 -13.62 16.90
CA MET A 1 4.69 -13.05 15.61
C MET A 1 3.82 -11.85 15.26
N LYS A 2 4.40 -10.75 14.82
CA LYS A 2 3.64 -9.62 14.26
C LYS A 2 3.02 -10.01 12.92
N LYS A 3 1.79 -9.55 12.65
CA LYS A 3 1.13 -9.77 11.35
C LYS A 3 1.81 -8.92 10.28
N ARG A 4 1.92 -9.44 9.07
CA ARG A 4 2.43 -8.70 7.91
C ARG A 4 1.25 -8.11 7.15
N ILE A 5 1.21 -6.78 7.04
CA ILE A 5 0.07 -6.05 6.49
C ILE A 5 0.44 -5.50 5.12
N ALA A 6 -0.40 -5.76 4.12
CA ALA A 6 -0.37 -5.10 2.82
C ALA A 6 -1.54 -4.12 2.72
N VAL A 7 -1.28 -2.90 2.24
CA VAL A 7 -2.29 -1.85 2.09
C VAL A 7 -2.47 -1.54 0.60
N PHE A 8 -3.72 -1.56 0.14
CA PHE A 8 -4.08 -1.28 -1.25
C PHE A 8 -4.63 0.15 -1.33
N ALA A 9 -4.00 1.02 -2.13
CA ALA A 9 -4.36 2.43 -2.21
C ALA A 9 -4.14 3.01 -3.62
N SER A 10 -5.20 3.47 -4.26
CA SER A 10 -5.22 3.97 -5.65
C SER A 10 -5.15 5.50 -5.80
N GLY A 11 -5.20 6.24 -4.70
CA GLY A 11 -5.25 7.72 -4.69
C GLY A 11 -4.27 8.36 -3.72
N PHE A 12 -4.73 9.40 -3.00
CA PHE A 12 -3.86 10.24 -2.15
C PHE A 12 -3.26 9.51 -0.93
N GLY A 13 -3.93 8.45 -0.46
CA GLY A 13 -3.45 7.62 0.64
C GLY A 13 -3.58 8.26 2.03
N SER A 14 -4.64 9.03 2.29
CA SER A 14 -4.92 9.58 3.64
C SER A 14 -5.09 8.49 4.71
N ASN A 15 -5.82 7.41 4.39
CA ASN A 15 -5.96 6.26 5.30
C ASN A 15 -4.63 5.53 5.52
N LEU A 16 -3.79 5.40 4.49
CA LEU A 16 -2.44 4.87 4.63
C LEU A 16 -1.62 5.76 5.58
N GLN A 17 -1.71 7.08 5.44
CA GLN A 17 -1.00 7.99 6.35
C GLN A 17 -1.48 7.82 7.79
N ALA A 18 -2.79 7.74 8.02
CA ALA A 18 -3.34 7.52 9.36
C ALA A 18 -2.82 6.21 10.00
N LEU A 19 -2.72 5.13 9.21
CA LEU A 19 -2.15 3.85 9.68
C LEU A 19 -0.65 3.97 10.01
N ILE A 20 0.12 4.65 9.17
CA ILE A 20 1.54 4.91 9.39
C ILE A 20 1.73 5.75 10.67
N ASP A 21 0.99 6.84 10.81
CA ASP A 21 1.06 7.74 11.96
C ASP A 21 0.69 7.00 13.25
N TYR A 22 -0.36 6.19 13.21
CA TYR A 22 -0.76 5.36 14.34
C TYR A 22 0.32 4.33 14.69
N ASN A 23 0.90 3.65 13.69
CA ASN A 23 1.96 2.68 13.92
C ASN A 23 3.19 3.33 14.56
N ASN A 24 3.60 4.50 14.08
CA ASN A 24 4.75 5.23 14.59
C ASN A 24 4.53 5.73 16.03
N LYS A 25 3.28 6.11 16.37
CA LYS A 25 2.95 6.69 17.66
C LYS A 25 2.61 5.66 18.74
N TYR A 26 1.85 4.63 18.39
CA TYR A 26 1.27 3.68 19.34
C TYR A 26 1.76 2.25 19.12
N GLY A 27 2.33 1.96 17.95
CA GLY A 27 2.63 0.61 17.51
C GLY A 27 1.35 -0.11 17.04
N LEU A 28 1.35 -0.61 15.81
CA LEU A 28 0.36 -1.59 15.39
C LEU A 28 0.80 -2.98 15.89
N ASN A 29 -0.19 -3.85 16.14
CA ASN A 29 0.07 -5.29 16.32
C ASN A 29 0.37 -5.99 14.97
N GLY A 30 1.19 -5.35 14.14
CA GLY A 30 1.54 -5.77 12.79
C GLY A 30 2.46 -4.75 12.12
N ASP A 31 3.15 -5.18 11.09
CA ASP A 31 4.06 -4.34 10.32
C ASP A 31 3.47 -4.11 8.92
N ILE A 32 3.35 -2.85 8.51
CA ILE A 32 2.97 -2.50 7.14
C ILE A 32 4.18 -2.76 6.24
N VAL A 33 4.16 -3.88 5.53
CA VAL A 33 5.31 -4.35 4.75
C VAL A 33 5.20 -4.02 3.26
N LEU A 34 4.00 -3.68 2.80
CA LEU A 34 3.71 -3.43 1.39
C LEU A 34 2.58 -2.41 1.22
N VAL A 35 2.78 -1.48 0.31
CA VAL A 35 1.71 -0.68 -0.29
C VAL A 35 1.62 -1.00 -1.77
N PHE A 36 0.41 -1.33 -2.20
CA PHE A 36 0.08 -1.67 -3.57
C PHE A 36 -0.84 -0.64 -4.17
N SER A 37 -0.64 -0.32 -5.45
CA SER A 37 -1.55 0.52 -6.22
C SER A 37 -1.74 -0.02 -7.63
N ASN A 38 -2.98 0.10 -8.12
CA ASN A 38 -3.31 -0.07 -9.53
C ASN A 38 -3.17 1.24 -10.33
N ASN A 39 -2.72 2.32 -9.68
CA ASN A 39 -2.51 3.63 -10.29
C ASN A 39 -1.06 4.08 -10.06
N LYS A 40 -0.30 4.27 -11.15
CA LYS A 40 1.12 4.66 -11.11
C LYS A 40 1.34 6.02 -10.43
N ASP A 41 0.34 6.91 -10.51
CA ASP A 41 0.39 8.28 -10.03
C ASP A 41 -0.20 8.42 -8.60
N ALA A 42 -0.55 7.31 -7.95
CA ALA A 42 -1.07 7.33 -6.59
C ALA A 42 -0.04 7.89 -5.60
N PHE A 43 -0.37 9.01 -4.96
CA PHE A 43 0.49 9.63 -3.94
C PHE A 43 0.72 8.71 -2.72
N ALA A 44 -0.15 7.71 -2.51
CA ALA A 44 0.07 6.64 -1.54
C ALA A 44 1.42 5.91 -1.73
N LEU A 45 1.87 5.72 -2.98
CA LEU A 45 3.17 5.09 -3.27
C LEU A 45 4.33 5.97 -2.77
N VAL A 46 4.19 7.30 -2.89
CA VAL A 46 5.18 8.26 -2.38
C VAL A 46 5.23 8.21 -0.85
N ARG A 47 4.07 8.18 -0.18
CA ARG A 47 3.98 8.05 1.29
C ARG A 47 4.64 6.77 1.80
N ALA A 48 4.40 5.65 1.12
CA ALA A 48 5.01 4.37 1.44
C ALA A 48 6.54 4.44 1.34
N LYS A 49 7.08 4.92 0.22
CA LYS A 49 8.53 5.10 0.01
C LYS A 49 9.16 5.99 1.08
N LYS A 50 8.51 7.11 1.44
CA LYS A 50 8.98 8.03 2.49
C LYS A 50 9.08 7.40 3.88
N ASN A 51 8.31 6.34 4.14
CA ASN A 51 8.31 5.61 5.41
C ASN A 51 9.04 4.26 5.31
N ASN A 52 9.88 4.06 4.28
CA ASN A 52 10.62 2.82 4.04
C ASN A 52 9.73 1.57 3.90
N ILE A 53 8.50 1.74 3.43
CA ILE A 53 7.58 0.65 3.14
C ILE A 53 7.69 0.31 1.65
N LYS A 54 7.77 -0.99 1.31
CA LYS A 54 7.81 -1.44 -0.08
C LYS A 54 6.58 -0.91 -0.82
N ALA A 55 6.77 -0.24 -1.95
CA ALA A 55 5.71 0.35 -2.75
C ALA A 55 5.71 -0.28 -4.14
N VAL A 56 4.58 -0.86 -4.55
CA VAL A 56 4.43 -1.56 -5.83
C VAL A 56 3.27 -0.97 -6.61
N PHE A 57 3.54 -0.56 -7.85
CA PHE A 57 2.52 -0.31 -8.85
C PHE A 57 2.37 -1.57 -9.71
N MET A 58 1.14 -2.03 -9.89
CA MET A 58 0.81 -3.07 -10.87
C MET A 58 -0.19 -2.49 -11.86
N ASP A 59 0.17 -2.56 -13.14
CA ASP A 59 -0.62 -1.97 -14.20
C ASP A 59 -1.78 -2.90 -14.59
N PRO A 60 -3.04 -2.54 -14.29
CA PRO A 60 -4.19 -3.39 -14.61
C PRO A 60 -4.40 -3.53 -16.13
N THR A 61 -3.87 -2.62 -16.95
CA THR A 61 -4.02 -2.68 -18.41
C THR A 61 -3.21 -3.81 -19.04
N ARG A 62 -2.26 -4.39 -18.30
CA ARG A 62 -1.47 -5.55 -18.74
C ARG A 62 -2.22 -6.87 -18.62
N TYR A 63 -3.48 -6.84 -18.16
CA TYR A 63 -4.29 -8.02 -17.88
C TYR A 63 -5.58 -7.96 -18.69
N SER A 64 -6.02 -9.11 -19.21
CA SER A 64 -7.19 -9.17 -20.10
C SER A 64 -8.53 -9.17 -19.34
N SER A 65 -8.52 -9.31 -18.02
CA SER A 65 -9.71 -9.26 -17.17
C SER A 65 -9.33 -8.94 -15.72
N ARG A 66 -10.34 -8.61 -14.90
CA ARG A 66 -10.13 -8.33 -13.48
C ARG A 66 -9.69 -9.58 -12.71
N GLU A 67 -10.22 -10.74 -13.07
CA GLU A 67 -9.89 -12.02 -12.44
C GLU A 67 -8.42 -12.37 -12.66
N LYS A 68 -7.87 -12.11 -13.86
CA LYS A 68 -6.44 -12.33 -14.14
C LYS A 68 -5.53 -11.34 -13.44
N TYR A 69 -6.04 -10.17 -13.07
CA TYR A 69 -5.30 -9.18 -12.31
C TYR A 69 -5.23 -9.52 -10.82
N ASP A 70 -6.31 -10.12 -10.27
CA ASP A 70 -6.42 -10.46 -8.86
C ASP A 70 -5.86 -11.87 -8.52
N SER A 71 -5.64 -12.75 -9.51
CA SER A 71 -5.11 -14.12 -9.35
C SER A 71 -3.61 -14.18 -9.05
#